data_AF-E3LVG7-F1
#
_entry.id   AF-E3LVG7-F1
#
_cell.length_a   1.000
_cell.length_b   1.000
_cell.length_c   1.000
_cell.angle_alpha   90.00
_cell.angle_beta   90.00
_cell.angle_gamma   90.00
#
_symmetry.space_group_name_H-M   'P 1'
#
loop_
_entity.id
_entity.type
_entity.pdbx_description
1 polymer ?
#
loop_
_entity_poly.entity_id
_entity_poly.type
_entity_poly.pdbx_seq_one_letter_code
_entity_poly.pdbx_strand_id
1 'polypeptide(L)'
;MEFIVCNKCGCSPSKRQFYITSCSHVFCETCRTTPTPDYCHLCKIPAKSLKMDGSLPKNVKKVFTDIGTLSADINRRLSKIIGFQKFQKSIQLKMENKRSAMRKEQIGKIEKKTQEFSGQLTKLSSFEESNRKKLEDTEKENEKLKHLIKSLELEIASAVPLADSDNEDDFFLKNTPTSSNPSVAGSITDNEDMFEFDLLGLKNRSDSSSSSCSSQSNRAGSLF
;
A
#
# COMPACT_ATOMS: atom_id res chain seq x y z
N MET A 1 17.62 8.52 53.43
CA MET A 1 16.54 7.76 54.10
C MET A 1 16.09 8.52 55.34
N GLU A 2 15.67 9.79 55.20
CA GLU A 2 15.32 10.62 56.36
C GLU A 2 13.90 10.36 56.89
N PHE A 3 13.05 9.68 56.11
CA PHE A 3 11.66 9.38 56.50
C PHE A 3 11.45 7.98 57.10
N ILE A 4 12.52 7.16 57.19
CA ILE A 4 12.41 5.78 57.70
C ILE A 4 12.80 5.79 59.18
N VAL A 5 11.87 5.40 60.04
CA VAL A 5 12.08 5.26 61.48
C VAL A 5 11.63 3.88 61.95
N CYS A 6 12.05 3.47 63.15
CA CYS A 6 11.53 2.26 63.75
C CYS A 6 10.07 2.51 64.16
N ASN A 7 9.13 1.69 63.67
CA ASN A 7 7.71 1.87 63.95
C ASN A 7 7.32 1.53 65.40
N LYS A 8 8.26 1.03 66.22
CA LYS A 8 8.07 0.80 67.66
C LYS A 8 8.67 1.90 68.53
N CYS A 9 9.90 2.32 68.26
CA CYS A 9 10.64 3.25 69.13
C CYS A 9 11.03 4.59 68.48
N GLY A 10 10.69 4.81 67.22
CA GLY A 10 10.92 6.06 66.50
C GLY A 10 12.39 6.38 66.16
N CYS A 11 13.35 5.52 66.52
CA CYS A 11 14.76 5.79 66.24
C CYS A 11 15.05 5.78 64.73
N SER A 12 16.01 6.61 64.30
CA SER A 12 16.48 6.70 62.92
C SER A 12 17.59 5.68 62.60
N PRO A 13 17.82 5.37 61.30
CA PRO A 13 18.75 4.33 60.85
C PRO A 13 20.25 4.65 60.95
N SER A 14 20.66 5.79 61.52
CA SER A 14 22.04 6.29 61.40
C SER A 14 23.15 5.35 61.92
N LYS A 15 22.85 4.44 62.87
CA LYS A 15 23.85 3.50 63.44
C LYS A 15 23.28 2.11 63.78
N ARG A 16 22.07 1.78 63.34
CA ARG A 16 21.39 0.52 63.71
C ARG A 16 20.96 -0.23 62.47
N GLN A 17 20.95 -1.56 62.53
CA GLN A 17 20.36 -2.39 61.50
C GLN A 17 18.84 -2.30 61.55
N PHE A 18 18.21 -2.21 60.39
CA PHE A 18 16.76 -2.12 60.24
C PHE A 18 16.24 -3.32 59.48
N TYR A 19 15.00 -3.70 59.77
CA TYR A 19 14.32 -4.83 59.17
C TYR A 19 12.91 -4.43 58.77
N ILE A 20 12.48 -4.84 57.58
CA ILE A 20 11.12 -4.69 57.10
C ILE A 20 10.42 -6.05 57.14
N THR A 21 9.21 -6.11 57.68
CA THR A 21 8.38 -7.32 57.66
C THR A 21 7.58 -7.45 56.37
N SER A 22 7.07 -8.64 56.06
CA SER A 22 6.19 -8.89 54.90
C SER A 22 4.88 -8.09 54.94
N CYS A 23 4.46 -7.60 56.11
CA CYS A 23 3.34 -6.67 56.27
C CYS A 23 3.76 -5.18 56.26
N SER A 24 4.96 -4.88 55.73
CA SER A 24 5.48 -3.53 55.51
C SER A 24 5.76 -2.69 56.77
N HIS A 25 5.95 -3.32 57.92
CA HIS A 25 6.37 -2.62 59.15
C HIS A 25 7.89 -2.66 59.31
N VAL A 26 8.46 -1.55 59.78
CA VAL A 26 9.91 -1.37 59.91
C VAL A 26 10.33 -1.36 61.38
N PHE A 27 11.33 -2.16 61.74
CA PHE A 27 11.85 -2.27 63.10
C PHE A 27 13.38 -2.21 63.13
N CYS A 28 13.94 -1.57 64.16
CA CYS A 28 15.37 -1.65 64.42
C CYS A 28 15.74 -3.02 65.04
N GLU A 29 17.02 -3.37 64.96
CA GLU A 29 17.58 -4.63 65.49
C GLU A 29 17.15 -4.93 66.91
N THR A 30 17.17 -3.93 67.80
CA THR A 30 16.75 -4.07 69.20
C THR A 30 15.25 -4.33 69.37
N CYS A 31 14.42 -3.71 68.53
CA CYS A 31 12.97 -3.88 68.60
C CYS A 31 12.50 -5.18 67.98
N ARG A 32 13.33 -5.82 67.13
CA ARG A 32 13.05 -7.10 66.49
C ARG A 32 13.39 -8.30 67.37
N THR A 33 14.41 -8.22 68.23
CA THR A 33 14.93 -9.35 69.03
C THR A 33 14.09 -9.72 70.25
N THR A 34 12.98 -9.03 70.51
CA THR A 34 12.09 -9.29 71.66
C THR A 34 10.68 -9.66 71.21
N PRO A 35 10.14 -10.89 71.44
CA PRO A 35 10.77 -12.17 71.74
C PRO A 35 10.55 -13.25 70.65
N THR A 36 9.99 -12.90 69.48
CA THR A 36 9.75 -13.86 68.38
C THR A 36 10.16 -13.23 67.02
N PRO A 37 11.23 -13.72 66.38
CA PRO A 37 11.77 -13.13 65.14
C PRO A 37 10.82 -13.26 63.93
N ASP A 38 9.79 -14.10 64.04
CA ASP A 38 8.84 -14.42 62.98
C ASP A 38 7.49 -13.71 63.12
N TYR A 39 7.38 -12.68 63.97
CA TYR A 39 6.11 -12.01 64.23
C TYR A 39 6.20 -10.48 64.13
N CYS A 40 5.17 -9.86 63.57
CA CYS A 40 5.07 -8.41 63.53
C CYS A 40 4.47 -7.87 64.83
N HIS A 41 5.20 -6.98 65.52
CA HIS A 41 4.72 -6.36 66.77
C HIS A 41 3.48 -5.45 66.61
N LEU A 42 3.25 -4.92 65.40
CA LEU A 42 2.12 -4.03 65.13
C LEU A 42 0.89 -4.80 64.66
N CYS A 43 1.05 -5.66 63.64
CA CYS A 43 -0.06 -6.46 63.11
C CYS A 43 -0.48 -7.60 64.03
N LYS A 44 0.42 -8.05 64.90
CA LYS A 44 0.28 -9.30 65.62
C LYS A 44 -0.03 -10.48 64.67
N ILE A 45 0.82 -10.70 63.67
CA ILE A 45 0.75 -11.86 62.77
C ILE A 45 2.15 -12.41 62.47
N PRO A 46 2.28 -13.71 62.10
CA PRO A 46 3.54 -14.24 61.60
C PRO A 46 3.97 -13.48 60.35
N ALA A 47 5.18 -12.94 60.36
CA ALA A 47 5.70 -12.12 59.27
C ALA A 47 7.21 -12.33 59.12
N LYS A 48 7.63 -12.73 57.92
CA LYS A 48 9.06 -12.83 57.60
C LYS A 48 9.66 -11.43 57.56
N SER A 49 10.88 -11.28 58.08
CA SER A 49 11.61 -10.02 58.06
C SER A 49 12.78 -10.06 57.09
N LEU A 50 12.96 -8.99 56.33
CA LEU A 50 14.10 -8.76 55.44
C LEU A 50 14.95 -7.64 56.03
N LYS A 51 16.25 -7.84 56.03
CA LYS A 51 17.21 -6.81 56.44
C LYS A 51 17.20 -5.67 55.42
N MET A 52 17.12 -4.45 55.92
CA MET A 52 17.12 -3.24 55.09
C MET A 52 18.55 -2.82 54.79
N ASP A 53 19.20 -3.55 53.87
CA ASP A 53 20.55 -3.23 53.41
C ASP A 53 20.65 -3.27 51.87
N GLY A 54 21.88 -3.20 51.36
CA GLY A 54 22.19 -3.28 49.93
C GLY A 54 21.72 -4.57 49.25
N SER A 55 21.30 -5.60 49.98
CA SER A 55 20.78 -6.86 49.42
C SER A 55 19.28 -6.83 49.12
N LEU A 56 18.56 -5.77 49.52
CA LEU A 56 17.12 -5.67 49.28
C LEU A 56 16.76 -5.84 47.78
N PRO A 57 15.70 -6.59 47.45
CA PRO A 57 15.18 -6.70 46.09
C PRO A 57 14.90 -5.31 45.48
N LYS A 58 15.20 -5.14 44.18
CA LYS A 58 15.07 -3.83 43.50
C LYS A 58 13.65 -3.24 43.60
N ASN A 59 12.62 -4.07 43.53
CA ASN A 59 11.22 -3.68 43.71
C ASN A 59 10.92 -3.18 45.13
N VAL A 60 11.53 -3.78 46.16
CA VAL A 60 11.39 -3.35 47.56
C VAL A 60 12.24 -2.10 47.83
N LYS A 61 13.41 -1.94 47.22
CA LYS A 61 14.20 -0.69 47.33
C LYS A 61 13.46 0.53 46.78
N LYS A 62 12.66 0.35 45.73
CA LYS A 62 11.88 1.44 45.11
C LYS A 62 10.87 2.08 46.06
N VAL A 63 10.24 1.31 46.96
CA VAL A 63 9.28 1.89 47.94
C VAL A 63 9.97 2.75 49.01
N PHE A 64 11.29 2.62 49.16
CA PHE A 64 12.10 3.46 50.05
C PHE A 64 12.83 4.60 49.31
N THR A 65 12.65 4.69 48.00
CA THR A 65 13.21 5.79 47.21
C THR A 65 12.36 7.03 47.41
N ASP A 66 12.99 8.20 47.43
CA ASP A 66 12.29 9.47 47.53
C ASP A 66 11.31 9.65 46.35
N ILE A 67 10.09 10.10 46.65
CA ILE A 67 9.03 10.20 45.63
C ILE A 67 9.33 11.25 44.57
N GLY A 68 10.04 12.32 44.94
CA GLY A 68 10.52 13.34 44.00
C GLY A 68 11.51 12.74 43.00
N THR A 69 12.48 11.98 43.47
CA THR A 69 13.46 11.30 42.60
C THR A 69 12.82 10.24 41.70
N LEU A 70 11.86 9.46 42.22
CA LEU A 70 11.12 8.47 41.44
C LEU A 70 10.29 9.14 40.34
N SER A 71 9.58 10.23 40.69
CA SER A 71 8.80 11.03 39.75
C SER A 71 9.68 11.62 38.65
N ALA A 72 10.81 12.22 38.99
CA ALA A 72 11.75 12.77 38.03
C ALA A 72 12.29 11.70 37.04
N ASP A 73 12.63 10.50 37.53
CA ASP A 73 13.11 9.41 36.69
C ASP A 73 12.02 8.88 35.75
N ILE A 74 10.79 8.72 36.24
CA ILE A 74 9.64 8.32 35.43
C ILE A 74 9.37 9.38 34.34
N ASN A 75 9.28 10.66 34.73
CA ASN A 75 9.05 11.75 33.79
C ASN A 75 10.13 11.81 32.72
N ARG A 76 11.41 11.67 33.09
CA ARG A 76 12.53 11.61 32.14
C ARG A 76 12.36 10.47 31.13
N ARG A 77 11.96 9.27 31.57
CA ARG A 77 11.72 8.14 30.67
C ARG A 77 10.54 8.41 29.73
N LEU A 78 9.45 8.94 30.27
CA LEU A 78 8.27 9.30 29.48
C LEU A 78 8.59 10.37 28.43
N SER A 79 9.34 11.41 28.79
CA SER A 79 9.77 12.46 27.86
C SER A 79 10.58 11.89 26.69
N LYS A 80 11.48 10.92 26.94
CA LYS A 80 12.24 10.25 25.87
C LYS A 80 11.31 9.46 24.93
N ILE A 81 10.36 8.72 25.48
CA ILE A 81 9.37 7.95 24.69
C ILE A 81 8.52 8.89 23.84
N ILE A 82 8.03 9.97 24.44
CA ILE A 82 7.23 10.99 23.74
C ILE A 82 8.05 11.62 22.61
N GLY A 83 9.32 11.98 22.87
CA GLY A 83 10.21 12.54 21.85
C GLY A 83 10.40 11.60 20.67
N PHE A 84 10.66 10.31 20.95
CA PHE A 84 10.76 9.29 19.90
C PHE A 84 9.45 9.13 19.11
N GLN A 85 8.31 9.05 19.78
CA GLN A 85 7.02 8.92 19.11
C GLN A 85 6.68 10.14 18.25
N LYS A 86 6.99 11.35 18.70
CA LYS A 86 6.83 12.58 17.91
C LYS A 86 7.71 12.54 16.65
N PHE A 87 8.95 12.12 16.79
CA PHE A 87 9.86 11.97 15.66
C PHE A 87 9.35 10.96 14.63
N GLN A 88 8.91 9.78 15.07
CA GLN A 88 8.34 8.76 14.17
C GLN A 88 7.07 9.24 13.47
N LYS A 89 6.16 9.91 14.18
CA LYS A 89 4.98 10.54 13.57
C LYS A 89 5.36 11.57 12.49
N SER A 90 6.42 12.34 12.72
CA SER A 90 6.91 13.30 11.73
C SER A 90 7.44 12.62 10.45
N ILE A 91 8.12 11.47 10.59
CA ILE A 91 8.59 10.68 9.44
C ILE A 91 7.40 10.13 8.67
N GLN A 92 6.43 9.55 9.37
CA GLN A 92 5.22 9.00 8.76
C GLN A 92 4.49 10.06 7.93
N LEU A 93 4.28 11.26 8.49
CA LEU A 93 3.61 12.35 7.78
C LEU A 93 4.37 12.78 6.53
N LYS A 94 5.70 12.89 6.61
CA LYS A 94 6.54 13.19 5.42
C LYS A 94 6.38 12.14 4.33
N MET A 95 6.36 10.86 4.70
CA MET A 95 6.19 9.77 3.76
C MET A 95 4.81 9.76 3.12
N GLU A 96 3.77 10.01 3.91
CA GLU A 96 2.39 10.10 3.43
C GLU A 96 2.22 11.28 2.46
N ASN A 97 2.78 12.44 2.79
CA ASN A 97 2.78 13.60 1.89
C ASN A 97 3.50 13.30 0.57
N LYS A 98 4.66 12.63 0.62
CA LYS A 98 5.38 12.21 -0.59
C LYS A 98 4.54 11.25 -1.44
N ARG A 99 3.91 10.25 -0.83
CA ARG A 99 3.02 9.30 -1.53
C ARG A 99 1.80 10.00 -2.13
N SER A 100 1.22 10.95 -1.40
CA SER A 100 0.09 11.77 -1.87
C SER A 100 0.49 12.61 -3.08
N ALA A 101 1.65 13.25 -3.05
CA ALA A 101 2.18 14.03 -4.18
C ALA A 101 2.38 13.16 -5.43
N MET A 102 3.00 11.98 -5.29
CA MET A 102 3.19 11.07 -6.43
C MET A 102 1.87 10.58 -7.01
N ARG A 103 0.88 10.25 -6.17
CA ARG A 103 -0.46 9.86 -6.64
C ARG A 103 -1.14 10.99 -7.41
N LYS A 104 -1.07 12.23 -6.91
CA LYS A 104 -1.61 13.41 -7.61
C LYS A 104 -0.96 13.62 -8.97
N GLU A 105 0.36 13.44 -9.06
CA GLU A 105 1.08 13.53 -10.34
C GLU A 105 0.63 12.43 -11.33
N GLN A 106 0.48 11.20 -10.86
CA GLN A 106 0.01 10.08 -11.68
C GLN A 106 -1.42 10.31 -12.18
N ILE A 107 -2.33 10.75 -11.30
CA ILE A 107 -3.70 11.10 -11.66
C ILE A 107 -3.69 12.20 -12.73
N GLY A 108 -2.92 13.27 -12.55
CA GLY A 108 -2.82 14.34 -13.54
C GLY A 108 -2.29 13.87 -14.91
N LYS A 109 -1.40 12.88 -14.96
CA LYS A 109 -0.95 12.26 -16.22
C LYS A 109 -2.07 11.45 -16.89
N ILE A 110 -2.85 10.70 -16.11
CA ILE A 110 -3.98 9.92 -16.61
C ILE A 110 -5.08 10.87 -17.13
N GLU A 111 -5.42 11.92 -16.38
CA GLU A 111 -6.42 12.91 -16.79
C GLU A 111 -6.06 13.57 -18.12
N LYS A 112 -4.80 13.95 -18.32
CA LYS A 112 -4.32 14.48 -19.62
C LYS A 112 -4.51 13.49 -20.76
N LYS A 113 -4.09 12.23 -20.58
CA LYS A 113 -4.28 11.19 -21.60
C LYS A 113 -5.76 10.93 -21.89
N THR A 114 -6.60 10.90 -20.86
CA THR A 114 -8.05 10.75 -21.01
C THR A 114 -8.65 11.91 -21.80
N GLN A 115 -8.21 13.14 -21.55
CA GLN A 115 -8.65 14.32 -22.31
C GLN A 115 -8.19 14.25 -23.78
N GLU A 116 -6.95 13.85 -24.03
CA GLU A 116 -6.42 13.64 -25.38
C GLU A 116 -7.23 12.58 -26.15
N PHE A 117 -7.47 11.42 -25.55
CA PHE A 117 -8.26 10.36 -26.16
C PHE A 117 -9.72 10.76 -26.39
N SER A 118 -10.34 11.46 -25.43
CA SER A 118 -11.69 11.99 -25.59
C SER A 118 -11.77 12.93 -26.81
N GLY A 119 -10.80 13.85 -26.95
CA GLY A 119 -10.73 14.73 -28.11
C GLY A 119 -10.53 14.00 -29.44
N GLN A 120 -9.74 12.92 -29.46
CA GLN A 120 -9.61 12.06 -30.64
C GLN A 120 -10.93 11.35 -30.97
N LEU A 121 -11.63 10.83 -29.95
CA LEU A 121 -12.92 10.16 -30.11
C LEU A 121 -13.97 11.10 -30.72
N THR A 122 -14.04 12.35 -30.25
CA THR A 122 -14.96 13.37 -30.80
C THR A 122 -14.64 13.67 -32.26
N LYS A 123 -13.35 13.78 -32.63
CA LYS A 123 -12.94 13.99 -34.02
C LYS A 123 -13.34 12.81 -34.90
N LEU A 124 -13.08 11.59 -34.45
CA LEU A 124 -13.47 10.37 -35.18
C LEU A 124 -14.98 10.29 -35.37
N SER A 125 -15.76 10.59 -34.34
CA SER A 125 -17.23 10.62 -34.44
C SER A 125 -17.73 11.64 -35.47
N SER A 126 -17.16 12.86 -35.48
CA SER A 126 -17.51 13.87 -36.49
C SER A 126 -17.12 13.47 -37.92
N PHE A 127 -15.99 12.76 -38.06
CA PHE A 127 -15.52 12.26 -39.34
C PHE A 127 -16.40 11.12 -39.87
N GLU A 128 -16.77 10.18 -39.00
CA GLU A 128 -17.70 9.09 -39.30
C GLU A 128 -19.05 9.64 -39.78
N GLU A 129 -19.59 10.63 -39.07
CA GLU A 129 -20.85 11.30 -39.46
C GLU A 129 -20.76 11.99 -40.82
N SER A 130 -19.65 12.69 -41.10
CA SER A 130 -19.43 13.31 -42.42
C SER A 130 -19.35 12.27 -43.54
N ASN A 131 -18.64 11.16 -43.32
CA ASN A 131 -18.53 10.08 -44.30
C ASN A 131 -19.85 9.37 -44.52
N ARG A 132 -20.63 9.12 -43.47
CA ARG A 132 -21.97 8.54 -43.56
C ARG A 132 -22.86 9.39 -44.47
N LYS A 133 -22.86 10.72 -44.28
CA LYS A 133 -23.62 11.64 -45.14
C LYS A 133 -23.18 11.57 -46.60
N LYS A 134 -21.88 11.56 -46.87
CA LYS A 134 -21.34 11.42 -48.24
C LYS A 134 -21.74 10.09 -48.87
N LEU A 135 -21.73 9.01 -48.09
CA LEU A 135 -22.14 7.69 -48.54
C LEU A 135 -23.62 7.71 -48.97
N GLU A 136 -24.51 8.26 -48.14
CA GLU A 136 -25.93 8.41 -48.46
C GLU A 136 -26.17 9.24 -49.73
N ASP A 137 -25.42 10.34 -49.92
CA ASP A 137 -25.52 11.18 -51.12
C ASP A 137 -25.05 10.44 -52.37
N THR A 138 -23.96 9.67 -52.27
CA THR A 138 -23.41 8.84 -53.36
C THR A 138 -24.36 7.69 -53.72
N GLU A 139 -25.00 7.08 -52.74
CA GLU A 139 -26.01 6.02 -52.95
C GLU A 139 -27.22 6.57 -53.70
N LYS A 140 -27.72 7.76 -53.32
CA LYS A 140 -28.83 8.43 -54.03
C LYS A 140 -28.48 8.75 -55.49
N GLU A 141 -27.24 9.18 -55.75
CA GLU A 141 -26.78 9.46 -57.12
C GLU A 141 -26.65 8.17 -57.93
N ASN A 142 -26.10 7.10 -57.35
CA ASN A 142 -26.04 5.78 -57.98
C ASN A 142 -27.42 5.27 -58.38
N GLU A 143 -28.42 5.39 -57.50
CA GLU A 143 -29.79 4.97 -57.83
C GLU A 143 -30.38 5.79 -58.99
N LYS A 144 -30.13 7.11 -59.04
CA LYS A 144 -30.54 7.94 -60.19
C LYS A 144 -29.88 7.50 -61.49
N LEU A 145 -28.57 7.22 -61.45
CA LEU A 145 -27.82 6.76 -62.62
C LEU A 145 -28.32 5.40 -63.10
N LYS A 146 -28.57 4.44 -62.20
CA LYS A 146 -29.18 3.15 -62.55
C LYS A 146 -30.54 3.32 -63.22
N HIS A 147 -31.38 4.21 -62.70
CA HIS A 147 -32.67 4.54 -63.32
C HIS A 147 -32.51 5.12 -64.72
N LEU A 148 -31.54 6.02 -64.93
CA LEU A 148 -31.22 6.58 -66.25
C LEU A 148 -30.75 5.52 -67.23
N ILE A 149 -29.80 4.67 -66.82
CA ILE A 149 -29.28 3.57 -67.64
C ILE A 149 -30.43 2.67 -68.08
N LYS A 150 -31.30 2.25 -67.14
CA LYS A 150 -32.47 1.41 -67.45
C LYS A 150 -33.43 2.09 -68.44
N SER A 151 -33.62 3.40 -68.33
CA SER A 151 -34.44 4.18 -69.28
C SER A 151 -33.83 4.19 -70.68
N LEU A 152 -32.52 4.41 -70.77
CA LEU A 152 -31.79 4.40 -72.04
C LEU A 152 -31.77 3.02 -72.69
N GLU A 153 -31.61 1.95 -71.90
CA GLU A 153 -31.69 0.56 -72.39
C GLU A 153 -33.06 0.27 -73.02
N LEU A 154 -34.14 0.73 -72.39
CA LEU A 154 -35.50 0.62 -72.93
C LEU A 154 -35.67 1.43 -74.24
N GLU A 155 -35.11 2.63 -74.33
CA GLU A 155 -35.12 3.43 -75.55
C GLU A 155 -34.33 2.75 -76.68
N ILE A 156 -33.13 2.22 -76.41
CA ILE A 156 -32.33 1.48 -77.38
C ILE A 156 -33.09 0.23 -77.87
N ALA A 157 -33.72 -0.52 -76.97
CA ALA A 157 -34.54 -1.67 -77.34
C ALA A 157 -35.75 -1.29 -78.21
N SER A 158 -36.25 -0.06 -78.12
CA SER A 158 -37.33 0.46 -78.97
C SER A 158 -36.88 1.03 -80.32
N ALA A 159 -35.61 1.43 -80.44
CA ALA A 159 -35.04 2.10 -81.62
C ALA A 159 -34.37 1.15 -82.62
N VAL A 160 -34.21 -0.13 -82.28
CA VAL A 160 -33.66 -1.16 -83.18
C VAL A 160 -34.81 -1.97 -83.81
N PRO A 161 -35.02 -1.92 -85.14
CA PRO A 161 -35.94 -2.83 -85.82
C PRO A 161 -35.36 -4.25 -85.83
N LEU A 162 -36.21 -5.26 -85.60
CA LEU A 162 -35.88 -6.67 -85.82
C LEU A 162 -35.28 -6.86 -87.22
N ALA A 163 -34.02 -7.27 -87.27
CA ALA A 163 -33.51 -8.11 -88.34
C ALA A 163 -33.25 -9.49 -87.73
N ASP A 164 -34.16 -10.43 -88.01
CA ASP A 164 -33.87 -11.85 -87.89
C ASP A 164 -32.69 -12.17 -88.81
N SER A 165 -31.65 -12.76 -88.24
CA SER A 165 -30.83 -13.75 -88.94
C SER A 165 -30.10 -14.55 -87.88
N ASP A 166 -30.48 -15.83 -87.81
CA ASP A 166 -29.64 -16.91 -87.30
C ASP A 166 -28.19 -16.71 -87.76
N ASN A 167 -27.25 -16.75 -86.81
CA ASN A 167 -25.92 -17.31 -87.02
C ASN A 167 -25.32 -17.59 -85.64
N GLU A 168 -25.23 -18.89 -85.36
CA GLU A 168 -24.24 -19.48 -84.49
C GLU A 168 -22.87 -18.84 -84.76
N ASP A 169 -22.23 -18.28 -83.74
CA ASP A 169 -20.78 -18.26 -83.66
C ASP A 169 -20.34 -18.21 -82.19
N ASP A 170 -20.09 -19.41 -81.70
CA ASP A 170 -19.40 -19.77 -80.48
C ASP A 170 -17.95 -19.24 -80.54
N PHE A 171 -17.74 -17.97 -80.19
CA PHE A 171 -16.40 -17.37 -80.08
C PHE A 171 -15.97 -17.21 -78.62
N PHE A 172 -15.70 -18.36 -78.01
CA PHE A 172 -14.79 -18.57 -76.89
C PHE A 172 -14.83 -17.57 -75.72
N LEU A 173 -15.67 -17.93 -74.75
CA LEU A 173 -15.32 -17.97 -73.33
C LEU A 173 -13.88 -18.50 -73.13
N LYS A 174 -12.89 -17.62 -72.98
CA LYS A 174 -11.58 -17.96 -72.40
C LYS A 174 -10.93 -16.69 -71.83
N ASN A 175 -11.15 -16.50 -70.53
CA ASN A 175 -10.14 -16.20 -69.52
C ASN A 175 -10.82 -15.45 -68.36
N THR A 176 -11.46 -16.22 -67.50
CA THR A 176 -11.57 -15.88 -66.08
C THR A 176 -10.28 -16.30 -65.38
N PRO A 177 -9.49 -15.36 -64.82
CA PRO A 177 -8.74 -15.61 -63.62
C PRO A 177 -9.62 -15.21 -62.44
N THR A 178 -10.15 -16.24 -61.81
CA THR A 178 -10.34 -16.41 -60.36
C THR A 178 -10.08 -15.19 -59.48
N SER A 179 -11.12 -14.86 -58.71
CA SER A 179 -11.07 -14.09 -57.47
C SER A 179 -9.85 -14.49 -56.62
N SER A 180 -8.89 -13.59 -56.54
CA SER A 180 -7.85 -13.62 -55.52
C SER A 180 -8.32 -12.71 -54.39
N ASN A 181 -8.60 -13.32 -53.25
CA ASN A 181 -8.99 -12.74 -51.96
C ASN A 181 -8.47 -11.29 -51.73
N PRO A 182 -9.28 -10.37 -51.16
CA PRO A 182 -8.68 -9.39 -50.28
C PRO A 182 -8.12 -10.18 -49.09
N SER A 183 -6.79 -10.26 -49.03
CA SER A 183 -6.10 -10.73 -47.84
C SER A 183 -6.69 -10.04 -46.62
N VAL A 184 -7.07 -10.87 -45.65
CA VAL A 184 -7.16 -10.50 -44.24
C VAL A 184 -5.81 -9.88 -43.86
N ALA A 185 -5.72 -8.55 -43.91
CA ALA A 185 -4.88 -7.82 -42.97
C ALA A 185 -5.67 -7.86 -41.67
N GLY A 186 -5.47 -8.87 -40.85
CA GLY A 186 -4.23 -8.94 -40.09
C GLY A 186 -4.42 -7.96 -38.94
N SER A 187 -5.29 -8.36 -38.01
CA SER A 187 -5.35 -7.80 -36.67
C SER A 187 -3.97 -7.96 -36.04
N ILE A 188 -3.13 -6.94 -36.17
CA ILE A 188 -2.03 -6.76 -35.23
C ILE A 188 -2.65 -6.02 -34.05
N THR A 189 -3.27 -6.80 -33.18
CA THR A 189 -3.40 -6.43 -31.76
C THR A 189 -2.04 -6.66 -31.10
N ASP A 190 -1.04 -5.86 -31.49
CA ASP A 190 0.15 -5.67 -30.64
C ASP A 190 -0.17 -4.52 -29.69
N ASN A 191 -0.98 -4.84 -28.70
CA ASN A 191 -0.95 -4.20 -27.39
C ASN A 191 -1.27 -5.28 -26.35
N GLU A 192 -0.49 -6.35 -26.37
CA GLU A 192 -0.22 -7.15 -25.17
C GLU A 192 0.67 -6.33 -24.22
N ASP A 193 0.13 -5.20 -23.75
CA ASP A 193 0.54 -4.49 -22.53
C ASP A 193 -0.69 -3.83 -21.89
N MET A 194 -1.89 -4.29 -22.29
CA MET A 194 -3.14 -3.92 -21.67
C MET A 194 -3.42 -4.93 -20.57
N PHE A 195 -3.49 -4.43 -19.33
CA PHE A 195 -3.79 -5.12 -18.08
C PHE A 195 -2.61 -5.65 -17.26
N GLU A 196 -1.74 -4.76 -16.81
CA GLU A 196 -1.30 -4.83 -15.40
C GLU A 196 -1.40 -3.45 -14.74
N PHE A 197 -2.64 -3.02 -14.51
CA PHE A 197 -2.95 -1.82 -13.75
C PHE A 197 -3.06 -2.21 -12.26
N ASP A 198 -1.94 -2.19 -11.53
CA ASP A 198 -1.92 -2.42 -10.08
C ASP A 198 -2.52 -1.22 -9.34
N LEU A 199 -3.86 -1.20 -9.27
CA LEU A 199 -4.69 -0.20 -8.60
C LEU A 199 -4.53 -0.18 -7.07
N LEU A 200 -3.87 -1.18 -6.48
CA LEU A 200 -3.78 -1.34 -5.03
C LEU A 200 -2.33 -1.45 -4.50
N GLY A 201 -1.32 -1.48 -5.36
CA GLY A 201 0.08 -1.56 -4.95
C GLY A 201 0.39 -2.84 -4.18
N LEU A 202 -0.24 -3.96 -4.54
CA LEU A 202 -0.16 -5.23 -3.81
C LEU A 202 0.71 -6.28 -4.49
N LYS A 203 1.54 -5.93 -5.49
CA LYS A 203 2.56 -6.86 -6.01
C LYS A 203 3.85 -6.80 -5.20
N ASN A 204 3.82 -7.45 -4.04
CA ASN A 204 5.01 -8.04 -3.41
C ASN A 204 4.98 -9.55 -3.65
N ARG A 205 5.80 -10.04 -4.57
CA ARG A 205 6.35 -11.41 -4.65
C ARG A 205 7.72 -11.27 -5.30
N SER A 206 8.84 -11.45 -4.62
CA SER A 206 9.41 -12.74 -4.18
C SER A 206 9.60 -13.71 -5.35
N ASP A 207 10.87 -14.11 -5.51
CA ASP A 207 11.46 -15.20 -6.32
C ASP A 207 11.82 -14.81 -7.76
N SER A 208 13.09 -14.94 -8.22
CA SER A 208 13.87 -16.18 -8.19
C SER A 208 15.40 -16.02 -7.97
N SER A 209 15.89 -16.70 -6.92
CA SER A 209 17.05 -17.61 -6.84
C SER A 209 18.40 -17.37 -7.56
N SER A 210 19.42 -17.37 -6.69
CA SER A 210 20.71 -18.11 -6.74
C SER A 210 21.78 -17.80 -7.81
N SER A 211 22.89 -17.24 -7.36
CA SER A 211 24.22 -17.87 -7.56
C SER A 211 25.26 -17.31 -6.57
N SER A 212 26.10 -18.23 -6.14
CA SER A 212 27.09 -18.18 -5.08
C SER A 212 28.19 -17.15 -5.32
N CYS A 213 28.60 -16.43 -4.27
CA CYS A 213 30.01 -16.12 -4.09
C CYS A 213 30.38 -16.11 -2.61
N SER A 214 31.16 -17.14 -2.25
CA SER A 214 31.85 -17.25 -0.98
C SER A 214 32.84 -16.10 -0.84
N SER A 215 32.86 -15.44 0.32
CA SER A 215 34.08 -14.90 0.91
C SER A 215 33.87 -14.65 2.40
N GLN A 216 34.56 -15.47 3.18
CA GLN A 216 34.84 -15.25 4.59
C GLN A 216 35.45 -13.85 4.79
N SER A 217 34.99 -13.10 5.77
CA SER A 217 35.92 -12.40 6.66
C SER A 217 35.28 -12.15 8.02
N ASN A 218 35.99 -12.63 9.04
CA ASN A 218 35.70 -12.41 10.44
C ASN A 218 35.92 -10.94 10.79
N ARG A 219 35.01 -10.32 11.55
CA ARG A 219 35.43 -9.45 12.66
C ARG A 219 34.33 -9.23 13.69
N ALA A 220 34.71 -9.51 14.93
CA ALA A 220 33.97 -9.30 16.15
C ALA A 220 34.04 -7.85 16.64
N GLY A 221 33.07 -7.52 17.51
CA GLY A 221 33.11 -6.39 18.45
C GLY A 221 32.25 -5.21 17.99
N SER A 222 31.59 -4.47 18.85
CA SER A 222 31.38 -4.54 20.29
C SER A 222 30.24 -3.56 20.57
N LEU A 223 29.33 -3.95 21.46
CA LEU A 223 28.37 -3.05 22.06
C LEU A 223 29.10 -2.01 22.93
N PHE A 224 28.77 -0.74 22.73
CA PHE A 224 28.66 0.29 23.76
C PHE A 224 27.49 1.19 23.40
#